data_AF-A0A2T7D191-F1
#
_entry.id   AF-A0A2T7D191-F1
#
_cell.length_a   1.000
_cell.length_b   1.000
_cell.length_c   1.000
_cell.angle_alpha   90.00
_cell.angle_beta   90.00
_cell.angle_gamma   90.00
#
_symmetry.space_group_name_H-M   'P 1'
#
loop_
_entity.id
_entity.type
_entity.pdbx_description
1 polymer ?
#
loop_
_entity_poly.entity_id
_entity_poly.type
_entity_poly.pdbx_seq_one_letter_code
_entity_poly.pdbx_strand_id
1 'polypeptide(L)'
;MARHGGILWSEDPEYLKCNHLMLLSCEPPEYVTGGPVIDHEGSVVGMTFDNGGPHANIFAISTILTCIEMWMKFSRIARPIHGLSLRTVELLEVSLMR
;
A
#
# COMPACT_ATOMS: atom_id res chain seq x y z
N MET A 1 19.83 -3.84 14.54
CA MET A 1 18.78 -4.52 15.33
C MET A 1 17.53 -4.55 14.45
N ALA A 2 17.04 -5.73 14.08
CA ALA A 2 15.84 -5.86 13.24
C ALA A 2 14.58 -5.70 14.10
N ARG A 3 13.58 -4.95 13.60
CA ARG A 3 12.25 -4.83 14.25
C ARG A 3 11.29 -5.80 13.56
N HIS A 4 10.40 -6.42 14.32
CA HIS A 4 9.38 -7.35 13.81
C HIS A 4 8.00 -6.70 13.88
N GLY A 5 7.16 -6.93 12.87
CA GLY A 5 5.81 -6.41 12.79
C GLY A 5 4.97 -7.22 11.81
N GLY A 6 3.65 -7.19 11.98
CA GLY A 6 2.69 -7.80 11.06
C GLY A 6 2.28 -6.84 9.95
N ILE A 7 1.76 -7.39 8.85
CA ILE A 7 1.14 -6.61 7.78
C ILE A 7 -0.30 -6.31 8.17
N LEU A 8 -0.66 -5.03 8.14
CA LEU A 8 -2.01 -4.54 8.39
C LEU A 8 -2.63 -4.05 7.07
N TRP A 9 -3.94 -4.22 6.95
CA TRP A 9 -4.77 -3.70 5.86
C TRP A 9 -5.63 -2.56 6.43
N SER A 10 -5.65 -1.40 5.76
CA SER A 10 -6.54 -0.30 6.13
C SER A 10 -7.77 -0.30 5.24
N GLU A 11 -8.95 -0.29 5.85
CA GLU A 11 -10.24 -0.12 5.16
C GLU A 11 -10.72 1.34 5.18
N ASP A 12 -9.92 2.27 5.71
CA ASP A 12 -10.35 3.64 5.95
C ASP A 12 -10.42 4.47 4.64
N PRO A 13 -11.61 4.92 4.22
CA PRO A 13 -11.81 5.67 2.98
C PRO A 13 -11.21 7.08 3.01
N GLU A 14 -10.74 7.59 4.14
CA GLU A 14 -10.07 8.91 4.18
C GLU A 14 -8.62 8.86 3.66
N TYR A 15 -8.02 7.65 3.58
CA TYR A 15 -6.67 7.41 3.06
C TYR A 15 -6.65 6.91 1.60
N LEU A 16 -7.62 7.30 0.77
CA LEU A 16 -7.74 6.94 -0.66
C LEU A 16 -6.48 7.13 -1.53
N LYS A 17 -5.47 7.88 -1.06
CA LYS A 17 -4.18 8.01 -1.75
C LYS A 17 -3.21 6.84 -1.53
N CYS A 18 -3.45 5.98 -0.53
CA CYS A 18 -2.51 4.95 -0.09
C CYS A 18 -3.03 3.51 -0.28
N ASN A 19 -4.13 3.28 -1.00
CA ASN A 19 -4.72 1.94 -1.18
C ASN A 19 -3.79 0.87 -1.79
N HIS A 20 -2.68 1.29 -2.40
CA HIS A 20 -1.66 0.41 -2.99
C HIS A 20 -0.50 0.10 -2.03
N LEU A 21 -0.52 0.70 -0.82
CA LEU A 21 0.48 0.52 0.21
C LEU A 21 -0.03 -0.48 1.24
N MET A 22 0.85 -1.37 1.67
CA MET A 22 0.64 -2.22 2.84
C MET A 22 1.12 -1.46 4.08
N LEU A 23 0.51 -1.71 5.23
CA LEU A 23 0.94 -1.08 6.49
C LEU A 23 1.76 -2.06 7.31
N LEU A 24 2.86 -1.57 7.89
CA LEU A 24 3.65 -2.32 8.85
C LEU A 24 3.22 -1.93 10.27
N SER A 25 2.93 -2.93 11.11
CA SER A 25 2.48 -2.70 12.49
C SER A 25 3.58 -2.18 13.43
N CYS A 26 4.83 -2.06 12.98
CA CYS A 26 5.91 -1.53 13.79
C CYS A 26 6.28 -0.11 13.34
N GLU A 27 6.65 0.73 14.30
CA GLU A 27 7.23 2.03 13.99
C GLU A 27 8.52 1.84 13.19
N PRO A 28 8.65 2.47 12.02
CA PRO A 28 9.92 2.46 11.32
C PRO A 28 10.95 3.28 12.13
N PRO A 29 12.23 2.89 12.16
CA PRO A 29 13.29 3.82 12.53
C PRO A 29 13.20 5.10 11.69
N GLU A 30 13.71 6.21 12.21
CA GLU A 30 13.82 7.44 11.42
C GLU A 30 14.62 7.17 10.13
N TYR A 31 14.17 7.70 8.99
CA TYR A 31 14.87 7.62 7.69
C TYR A 31 14.96 6.23 7.04
N VAL A 32 13.91 5.42 7.12
CA VAL A 32 13.93 4.05 6.56
C VAL A 32 13.35 3.95 5.15
N THR A 33 12.91 5.06 4.55
CA THR A 33 12.41 5.06 3.16
C THR A 33 13.43 4.42 2.19
N GLY A 34 12.96 3.47 1.38
CA GLY A 34 13.77 2.75 0.40
C GLY A 34 14.42 1.46 0.91
N GLY A 35 14.33 1.16 2.22
CA GLY A 35 14.83 -0.07 2.79
C GLY A 35 13.98 -1.30 2.44
N PRO A 36 14.58 -2.51 2.35
CA PRO A 36 13.83 -3.73 2.11
C PRO A 36 13.04 -4.17 3.35
N VAL A 37 11.84 -4.69 3.13
CA VAL A 37 11.06 -5.43 4.12
C VAL A 37 11.30 -6.92 3.86
N ILE A 38 11.74 -7.63 4.89
CA ILE A 38 12.13 -9.04 4.80
C ILE A 38 11.21 -9.87 5.69
N ASP A 39 10.66 -10.96 5.15
CA ASP A 39 9.83 -11.91 5.92
C ASP A 39 10.68 -12.85 6.80
N HIS A 40 10.01 -13.77 7.51
CA HIS A 40 10.68 -14.69 8.42
C HIS A 40 11.57 -15.72 7.69
N GLU A 41 11.27 -15.95 6.42
CA GLU A 41 11.96 -16.86 5.52
C GLU A 41 13.16 -16.20 4.83
N GLY A 42 13.35 -14.89 5.03
CA GLY A 42 14.46 -14.12 4.46
C GLY A 42 14.18 -13.55 3.07
N SER A 43 12.94 -13.61 2.60
CA SER A 43 12.53 -13.07 1.30
C SER A 43 12.19 -11.59 1.39
N VAL A 44 12.52 -10.83 0.34
CA VAL A 44 12.12 -9.42 0.24
C VAL A 44 10.66 -9.35 -0.18
N VAL A 45 9.78 -8.91 0.73
CA VAL A 45 8.33 -8.80 0.50
C VAL A 45 7.89 -7.39 0.12
N GLY A 46 8.76 -6.39 0.31
CA GLY A 46 8.46 -5.03 -0.10
C GLY A 46 9.58 -4.04 0.20
N MET A 47 9.25 -2.76 0.07
CA MET A 47 10.13 -1.64 0.35
C MET A 47 9.41 -0.60 1.20
N THR A 48 10.07 -0.11 2.24
CA THR A 48 9.52 0.88 3.17
C THR A 48 9.38 2.25 2.52
N PHE A 49 8.30 2.96 2.86
CA PHE A 49 8.01 4.31 2.44
C PHE A 49 7.42 5.11 3.61
N ASP A 50 8.13 6.14 4.04
CA ASP A 50 7.64 7.07 5.05
C ASP A 50 6.73 8.11 4.40
N ASN A 51 5.48 8.20 4.88
CA ASN A 51 4.52 9.23 4.47
C ASN A 51 4.15 10.18 5.62
N GLY A 52 4.88 10.14 6.75
CA GLY A 52 4.58 10.92 7.96
C GLY A 52 3.39 10.42 8.79
N GLY A 53 2.84 9.25 8.46
CA GLY A 53 1.77 8.59 9.20
C GLY A 53 2.27 7.79 10.42
N PRO A 54 1.35 7.31 11.28
CA PRO A 54 1.68 6.57 12.50
C PRO A 54 2.23 5.16 12.23
N HIS A 55 2.14 4.67 10.99
CA HIS A 55 2.59 3.33 10.59
C HIS A 55 3.53 3.45 9.38
N ALA A 56 4.52 2.56 9.30
CA ALA A 56 5.35 2.50 8.09
C ALA A 56 4.50 1.99 6.93
N ASN A 57 4.60 2.64 5.78
CA ASN A 57 3.99 2.13 4.56
C ASN A 57 4.99 1.26 3.82
N ILE A 58 4.47 0.30 3.08
CA ILE A 58 5.25 -0.65 2.31
C ILE A 58 4.71 -0.68 0.88
N PHE A 59 5.60 -0.51 -0.09
CA PHE A 59 5.33 -0.95 -1.45
C PHE A 59 5.55 -2.46 -1.54
N ALA A 60 4.52 -3.20 -1.92
CA ALA A 60 4.65 -4.63 -2.17
C ALA A 60 5.72 -4.90 -3.25
N ILE A 61 6.53 -5.94 -3.04
CA ILE A 61 7.59 -6.30 -3.98
C ILE A 61 7.05 -6.56 -5.39
N SER A 62 5.87 -7.17 -5.50
CA SER A 62 5.20 -7.41 -6.77
C SER A 62 4.93 -6.12 -7.55
N THR A 63 4.41 -5.08 -6.89
CA THR A 63 4.18 -3.76 -7.50
C THR A 63 5.48 -3.13 -8.00
N ILE A 64 6.56 -3.22 -7.19
CA ILE A 64 7.88 -2.69 -7.56
C ILE A 64 8.42 -3.42 -8.79
N LEU A 65 8.35 -4.76 -8.81
CA LEU A 65 8.83 -5.56 -9.93
C LEU A 65 8.07 -5.26 -11.22
N THR A 66 6.74 -5.15 -11.17
CA THR A 66 5.93 -4.75 -12.34
C THR A 66 6.32 -3.37 -12.85
N CYS A 67 6.57 -2.41 -11.96
CA CYS A 67 7.04 -1.06 -12.34
C CYS A 67 8.42 -1.11 -13.02
N ILE A 68 9.36 -1.89 -12.48
CA ILE A 68 10.68 -2.08 -13.07
C ILE A 68 10.56 -2.76 -14.44
N GLU A 69 9.74 -3.80 -14.57
CA GLU A 69 9.53 -4.50 -15.83
C GLU A 69 8.98 -3.55 -16.91
N MET A 70 7.95 -2.77 -16.59
CA MET A 70 7.39 -1.76 -17.50
C MET A 70 8.45 -0.72 -17.89
N TRP A 71 9.22 -0.23 -16.92
CA TRP A 71 10.29 0.73 -17.18
C TRP A 71 11.36 0.15 -18.11
N MET A 72 11.82 -1.07 -17.85
CA MET A 72 12.84 -1.74 -18.67
C MET A 72 12.33 -2.00 -20.10
N LYS A 73 11.05 -2.30 -20.26
CA LYS A 73 10.45 -2.63 -21.56
C LYS A 73 10.04 -1.41 -22.39
N PHE A 74 9.52 -0.37 -21.75
CA PHE A 74 8.89 0.77 -22.42
C PHE A 74 9.52 2.12 -22.08
N SER A 75 10.53 2.14 -21.20
CA SER A 75 11.10 3.36 -20.60
C SER A 75 10.04 4.25 -19.94
N ARG A 76 8.91 3.63 -19.54
CA ARG A 76 7.73 4.30 -18.97
C ARG A 76 6.98 3.34 -18.07
N ILE A 77 6.41 3.88 -16.99
CA ILE A 77 5.49 3.16 -16.10
C ILE A 77 4.08 3.65 -16.45
N ALA A 78 3.22 2.75 -16.92
CA ALA A 78 1.84 3.10 -17.23
C ALA A 78 1.05 3.37 -15.95
N ARG A 79 0.45 4.55 -15.84
CA ARG A 79 -0.49 4.91 -14.77
C ARG A 79 -1.80 5.44 -15.38
N PRO A 80 -2.75 4.55 -15.73
CA PRO A 80 -4.03 4.96 -16.27
C PRO A 80 -4.80 5.79 -15.22
N ILE A 81 -5.04 7.07 -15.51
CA ILE A 81 -5.86 7.95 -14.69
C ILE A 81 -7.13 8.24 -15.48
N HIS A 82 -8.25 7.65 -15.08
CA HIS A 82 -9.53 7.79 -15.78
C HIS A 82 -10.25 9.12 -15.46
N GLY A 83 -9.73 9.91 -14.50
CA GLY A 83 -10.33 11.19 -14.10
C GLY A 83 -11.66 11.05 -13.33
N LEU A 84 -12.02 9.83 -12.92
CA LEU A 84 -13.24 9.54 -12.18
C LEU A 84 -12.97 9.50 -10.67
N SER A 85 -13.89 10.08 -9.90
CA SER A 85 -13.97 9.88 -8.45
C SER A 85 -15.13 8.94 -8.17
N LEU A 86 -14.84 7.77 -7.62
CA LEU A 86 -15.83 6.73 -7.32
C LEU A 86 -15.94 6.58 -5.80
N ARG A 87 -17.16 6.34 -5.31
CA ARG A 87 -17.45 6.03 -3.91
C ARG A 87 -18.33 4.78 -3.87
N THR A 88 -17.99 3.82 -3.01
CA THR A 88 -18.86 2.68 -2.71
C THR A 88 -20.07 3.16 -1.90
N VAL A 89 -21.27 2.76 -2.30
CA VAL A 89 -22.51 3.05 -1.57
C VAL A 89 -23.19 1.72 -1.21
N GLU A 90 -23.59 1.56 0.05
CA GLU A 90 -24.41 0.43 0.46
C GLU A 90 -25.87 0.68 0.08
N LEU A 91 -26.54 -0.35 -0.44
CA LEU A 91 -27.96 -0.29 -0.74
C LEU A 91 -28.73 -0.50 0.57
N LEU A 92 -29.32 0.56 1.13
CA LEU A 92 -30.26 0.43 2.24
C LEU A 92 -31.58 -0.15 1.69
N GLU A 93 -31.93 -1.37 2.07
CA GLU A 93 -33.29 -1.88 1.89
C GLU A 93 -34.24 -0.99 2.70
N VAL A 94 -35.03 -0.17 2.00
CA VAL A 94 -36.13 0.56 2.61
C VAL A 94 -37.25 -0.45 2.82
N SER A 95 -37.25 -1.14 3.95
CA SER A 95 -38.44 -1.86 4.40
C SER A 95 -39.56 -0.84 4.54
N LEU A 96 -40.58 -0.90 3.67
CA LEU A 96 -41.82 -0.14 3.82
C LEU A 96 -42.37 -0.46 5.22
N MET A 97 -42.26 0.47 6.16
CA MET A 97 -43.03 0.41 7.39
C MET A 97 -44.50 0.51 7.00
N ARG A 98 -45.20 -0.61 7.18
CA ARG A 98 -46.65 -0.74 7.05
C ARG A 98 -47.35 -0.19 8.27
#